data_AF-A0A511F6L7-F1
#
_entry.id   AF-A0A511F6L7-F1
#
_cell.length_a   1.000
_cell.length_b   1.000
_cell.length_c   1.000
_cell.angle_alpha   90.00
_cell.angle_beta   90.00
_cell.angle_gamma   90.00
#
_symmetry.space_group_name_H-M   'P 1'
#
loop_
_entity.id
_entity.type
_entity.pdbx_description
1 polymer ?
#
loop_
_entity_poly.entity_id
_entity_poly.type
_entity_poly.pdbx_seq_one_letter_code
_entity_poly.pdbx_strand_id
1 'polypeptide(L)' 'MDGDEARVVITNADIAAAKRDWQLARSRGDLPDRIDAAYDLYRRLVSAQAQQIADTFRATGALRADQG' A
#
# COMPACT_ATOMS: atom_id res chain seq x y z
N MET A 1 -14.57 6.05 -24.87
CA MET A 1 -14.47 4.92 -23.94
C MET A 1 -13.62 5.41 -22.79
N ASP A 2 -14.25 6.11 -21.86
CA ASP A 2 -13.66 6.55 -20.61
C ASP A 2 -13.55 5.31 -19.73
N GLY A 3 -12.46 4.56 -19.95
CA GLY A 3 -12.05 3.52 -19.03
C GLY A 3 -11.63 4.24 -17.76
N ASP A 4 -12.57 4.40 -16.84
CA ASP A 4 -12.30 4.76 -15.45
C ASP A 4 -11.27 3.75 -14.95
N GLU A 5 -10.00 4.14 -15.04
CA GLU A 5 -8.87 3.36 -14.58
C GLU A 5 -9.06 3.27 -13.07
N ALA A 6 -9.72 2.19 -12.64
CA ALA A 6 -10.10 1.95 -11.27
C ALA A 6 -8.84 2.08 -10.41
N ARG A 7 -8.65 3.25 -9.79
CA ARG A 7 -7.46 3.52 -8.98
C ARG A 7 -7.46 2.48 -7.87
N VAL A 8 -6.46 1.60 -7.90
CA VAL A 8 -6.28 0.61 -6.85
C VAL A 8 -5.93 1.34 -5.56
N VAL A 9 -6.91 1.51 -4.68
CA VAL A 9 -6.71 2.13 -3.36
C VAL A 9 -6.13 1.07 -2.43
N ILE A 10 -4.98 1.36 -1.81
CA ILE A 10 -4.39 0.47 -0.81
C ILE A 10 -4.89 0.91 0.56
N THR A 11 -5.60 0.00 1.22
CA THR A 11 -6.22 0.28 2.52
C THR A 11 -5.38 -0.26 3.67
N ASN A 12 -5.69 0.20 4.88
CA ASN A 12 -5.11 -0.35 6.11
C ASN A 12 -5.42 -1.85 6.26
N ALA A 13 -6.56 -2.31 5.71
CA ALA A 13 -6.94 -3.72 5.77
C ALA A 13 -6.00 -4.59 4.90
N ASP A 14 -5.59 -4.09 3.73
CA ASP A 14 -4.65 -4.77 2.83
C ASP A 14 -3.28 -4.93 3.48
N ILE A 15 -2.80 -3.85 4.11
CA ILE A 15 -1.52 -3.86 4.85
C ILE A 15 -1.60 -4.80 6.05
N ALA A 16 -2.70 -4.78 6.79
CA ALA A 16 -2.91 -5.67 7.93
C ALA A 16 -3.02 -7.15 7.51
N ALA A 17 -3.58 -7.44 6.34
CA ALA A 17 -3.58 -8.77 5.76
C ALA A 17 -2.16 -9.22 5.40
N ALA A 18 -1.43 -8.44 4.60
CA ALA A 18 -0.07 -8.78 4.19
C ALA A 18 0.90 -8.93 5.39
N LYS A 19 0.74 -8.09 6.42
CA LYS A 19 1.52 -8.21 7.66
C LYS A 19 1.25 -9.54 8.37
N ARG A 20 -0.02 -9.95 8.46
CA ARG A 20 -0.41 -11.23 9.09
C ARG A 20 0.14 -12.41 8.30
N ASP A 21 0.09 -12.35 6.98
CA ASP A 21 0.62 -13.41 6.12
C ASP A 21 2.13 -13.58 6.29
N TRP A 22 2.89 -12.47 6.29
CA TRP A 22 4.33 -12.52 6.59
C TRP A 22 4.63 -13.09 7.98
N GLN A 23 3.90 -12.66 9.01
CA GLN A 23 4.05 -13.18 10.36
C GLN A 23 3.74 -14.67 10.45
N LEU A 24 2.72 -15.13 9.71
CA LEU A 24 2.32 -16.53 9.65
C LEU A 24 3.39 -17.37 8.95
N ALA A 25 3.92 -16.92 7.81
CA ALA A 25 5.01 -17.58 7.10
C ALA A 25 6.24 -17.76 8.00
N ARG A 26 6.61 -16.71 8.76
CA ARG A 26 7.71 -16.79 9.73
C ARG A 26 7.41 -17.76 10.88
N SER A 27 6.19 -17.73 11.42
CA SER A 27 5.80 -18.57 12.55
C SER A 27 5.75 -20.06 12.20
N ARG A 28 5.34 -20.39 10.98
CA ARG A 28 5.28 -21.77 10.47
C ARG A 28 6.64 -22.33 10.07
N GLY A 29 7.67 -21.48 9.98
CA GLY A 29 8.99 -21.88 9.48
C GLY A 29 8.97 -22.19 7.98
N ASP A 30 8.22 -21.41 7.20
CA ASP A 30 8.24 -21.51 5.74
C ASP A 30 9.66 -21.28 5.19
N LEU A 31 9.87 -21.65 3.92
CA LEU A 31 11.14 -21.42 3.23
C LEU A 31 11.55 -19.93 3.29
N PRO A 32 12.84 -19.61 3.47
CA PRO A 32 13.33 -18.24 3.54
C PRO A 32 12.82 -17.35 2.38
N ASP A 33 12.87 -17.86 1.15
CA ASP A 33 12.41 -17.13 -0.04
C ASP A 33 10.93 -16.72 0.04
N ARG A 34 10.09 -17.53 0.70
CA ARG A 34 8.66 -17.24 0.87
C ARG A 34 8.43 -16.18 1.94
N ILE A 35 9.22 -16.23 3.02
CA ILE A 35 9.17 -15.22 4.08
C ILE A 35 9.61 -13.87 3.50
N ASP A 36 10.67 -13.85 2.70
CA ASP A 36 11.18 -12.65 2.05
C ASP A 36 10.19 -12.10 1.03
N ALA A 37 9.60 -12.95 0.19
CA ALA A 37 8.55 -12.53 -0.75
C ALA A 37 7.32 -11.93 -0.04
N ALA A 38 6.87 -12.53 1.07
CA ALA A 38 5.76 -11.99 1.86
C ALA A 38 6.11 -10.65 2.51
N TYR A 39 7.36 -10.51 2.98
CA TYR A 39 7.87 -9.24 3.53
C TYR A 39 7.94 -8.15 2.46
N ASP A 40 8.45 -8.45 1.26
CA ASP A 40 8.54 -7.50 0.15
C ASP A 40 7.15 -7.01 -0.29
N LEU A 41 6.17 -7.90 -0.34
CA LEU A 41 4.78 -7.52 -0.62
C LEU A 41 4.25 -6.55 0.44
N TYR A 42 4.38 -6.89 1.73
CA TYR A 42 3.98 -6.02 2.82
C TYR A 42 4.66 -4.63 2.73
N ARG A 43 5.97 -4.59 2.48
CA ARG A 43 6.74 -3.34 2.33
C ARG A 43 6.25 -2.49 1.15
N ARG A 44 5.93 -3.11 0.02
CA ARG A 44 5.38 -2.40 -1.16
C ARG A 44 4.01 -1.78 -0.86
N LEU A 45 3.13 -2.48 -0.16
CA LEU A 45 1.81 -1.96 0.20
C LEU A 45 1.90 -0.77 1.15
N VAL A 46 2.77 -0.82 2.17
CA VAL A 46 3.04 0.32 3.05
C VAL A 46 3.54 1.53 2.26
N SER A 47 4.46 1.31 1.33
CA SER A 47 5.01 2.37 0.48
C SER A 47 3.94 2.98 -0.44
N ALA A 48 3.11 2.14 -1.04
CA ALA A 48 2.00 2.58 -1.89
C ALA A 48 0.97 3.42 -1.11
N GLN A 49 0.61 3.00 0.10
CA GLN A 49 -0.31 3.78 0.92
C GLN A 49 0.28 5.12 1.35
N ALA A 50 1.57 5.16 1.71
CA ALA A 50 2.24 6.42 2.01
C ALA A 50 2.22 7.37 0.80
N GLN A 51 2.41 6.84 -0.41
CA GLN A 51 2.32 7.61 -1.65
C GLN A 51 0.90 8.14 -1.88
N GLN A 52 -0.14 7.32 -1.68
CA GLN A 52 -1.54 7.75 -1.79
C GLN A 52 -1.89 8.88 -0.81
N ILE A 53 -1.39 8.80 0.42
CA ILE A 53 -1.55 9.87 1.41
C ILE A 53 -0.84 11.14 0.93
N ALA A 54 0.40 11.04 0.46
CA ALA A 54 1.16 12.17 -0.05
C ALA A 54 0.47 12.82 -1.26
N ASP A 55 -0.06 12.02 -2.19
CA ASP A 55 -0.79 12.53 -3.36
C ASP A 55 -2.12 13.20 -2.97
N THR A 56 -2.80 12.67 -1.95
CA THR A 56 -4.01 13.31 -1.38
C THR A 56 -3.68 14.67 -0.78
N PHE A 57 -2.56 14.78 -0.05
CA PHE A 57 -2.09 16.06 0.47
C PHE A 57 -1.71 17.05 -0.64
N ARG A 58 -0.99 16.59 -1.67
CA ARG A 58 -0.63 17.43 -2.83
C ARG A 58 -1.86 17.95 -3.56
N ALA A 59 -2.85 17.08 -3.83
CA ALA A 59 -4.09 17.47 -4.48
C ALA A 59 -4.85 18.52 -3.66
N THR A 60 -4.99 18.29 -2.34
CA THR A 60 -5.70 19.20 -1.44
C THR A 60 -4.96 20.52 -1.23
N GLY A 61 -3.62 20.48 -1.21
CA GLY A 61 -2.76 21.66 -1.11
C GLY A 61 -2.78 22.52 -2.38
N ALA A 62 -2.75 21.89 -3.56
CA ALA A 62 -2.86 22.57 -4.85
C ALA A 62 -4.22 23.28 -5.00
N LEU A 63 -5.32 22.63 -4.58
CA LEU A 63 -6.66 23.24 -4.57
C LEU A 63 -6.75 24.50 -3.69
N ARG A 64 -5.98 24.59 -2.60
CA ARG A 64 -5.95 25.80 -1.75
C ARG A 64 -5.11 26.93 -2.35
N ALA A 65 -4.09 26.62 -3.14
CA ALA A 65 -3.21 27.61 -3.74
C ALA A 65 -3.84 28.32 -4.96
N ASP A 66 -4.80 27.69 -5.62
CA ASP A 66 -5.51 28.25 -6.79
C ASP A 66 -6.61 29.28 -6.42
N GLN A 67 -6.99 29.37 -5.13
CA GLN A 67 -8.03 30.29 -4.64
C GLN A 67 -7.50 31.62 -4.07
N GLY A 68 -6.20 31.93 -4.22
CA GLY A 68 -5.57 33.17 -3.74
C GLY A 68 -4.87 33.92 -4.86
#